data_AF-A0A7S1L209-F1
#
_entry.id   AF-A0A7S1L209-F1
#
_cell.length_a   1.000
_cell.length_b   1.000
_cell.length_c   1.000
_cell.angle_alpha   90.00
_cell.angle_beta   90.00
_cell.angle_gamma   90.00
#
_symmetry.space_group_name_H-M   'P 1'
#
loop_
_entity.id
_entity.type
_entity.pdbx_description
1 polymer ?
#
loop_
_entity_poly.entity_id
_entity_poly.type
_entity_poly.pdbx_seq_one_letter_code
_entity_poly.pdbx_strand_id
1 'polypeptide(L)'
;FLTRDLLLAKNFSDALSVLKNAHRTCAFHLGIGGHADNQFRGAMVDHTQCIIVDDTTVTPYPEHPIFDGIVYWDKYSQPTHSYCFRDLFTAHYGDFTAELLATNFAGWATTGDLHAAIFDYAHRKAFFSNARKSYETTGSLYAYHRQFTELDMQALFNEAAPSS
;
A
#
# COMPACT_ATOMS: atom_id res chain seq x y z
N PHE A 1 15.53 8.44 1.83
CA PHE A 1 15.80 8.83 0.43
C PHE A 1 15.40 7.75 -0.56
N LEU A 2 15.63 6.47 -0.26
CA LEU A 2 15.24 5.34 -1.11
C LEU A 2 13.86 5.46 -1.77
N THR A 3 12.76 5.64 -1.03
CA THR A 3 11.41 5.71 -1.62
C THR A 3 11.23 6.85 -2.63
N ARG A 4 11.86 8.00 -2.40
CA ARG A 4 11.89 9.10 -3.38
C ARG A 4 12.66 8.69 -4.63
N ASP A 5 13.81 8.05 -4.46
CA ASP A 5 14.65 7.65 -5.60
C ASP A 5 13.98 6.55 -6.44
N LEU A 6 13.14 5.70 -5.82
CA LEU A 6 12.25 4.75 -6.54
C LEU A 6 11.19 5.47 -7.37
N LEU A 7 10.57 6.53 -6.84
CA LEU A 7 9.58 7.34 -7.58
C LEU A 7 10.20 8.10 -8.76
N LEU A 8 11.50 8.39 -8.72
CA LEU A 8 12.24 9.06 -9.79
C LEU A 8 12.88 8.10 -10.79
N ALA A 9 12.74 6.79 -10.58
CA ALA A 9 13.27 5.78 -11.50
C ALA A 9 12.59 5.86 -12.87
N LYS A 10 13.32 5.53 -13.92
CA LYS A 10 12.87 5.72 -15.31
C LYS A 10 11.74 4.77 -15.71
N ASN A 11 11.75 3.57 -15.14
CA ASN A 11 10.78 2.51 -15.39
C ASN A 11 10.81 1.50 -14.24
N PHE A 12 9.94 0.49 -14.32
CA PHE A 12 9.80 -0.51 -13.26
C PHE A 12 11.10 -1.28 -12.98
N SER A 13 11.80 -1.72 -14.04
CA SER A 13 13.07 -2.44 -13.89
C SER A 13 14.15 -1.58 -13.24
N ASP A 14 14.21 -0.29 -13.58
CA ASP A 14 15.14 0.67 -12.97
C ASP A 14 14.82 0.85 -11.48
N ALA A 15 13.54 0.96 -11.12
CA ALA A 15 13.11 1.04 -9.72
C ALA A 15 13.54 -0.20 -8.91
N LEU A 16 13.36 -1.41 -9.46
CA LEU A 16 13.82 -2.64 -8.80
C LEU A 16 15.35 -2.67 -8.66
N SER A 17 16.09 -2.15 -9.65
CA SER A 17 17.55 -2.04 -9.57
C SER A 17 17.99 -1.07 -8.46
N VAL A 18 17.36 0.10 -8.37
CA VAL A 18 17.60 1.08 -7.29
C VAL A 18 17.36 0.43 -5.94
N LEU A 19 16.25 -0.30 -5.77
CA LEU A 19 15.94 -0.97 -4.50
C LEU A 19 16.97 -2.03 -4.12
N LYS A 20 17.35 -2.89 -5.07
CA LYS A 20 18.30 -3.99 -4.84
C LYS A 20 19.70 -3.49 -4.47
N ASN A 21 20.12 -2.38 -5.07
CA ASN A 21 21.47 -1.83 -4.90
C ASN A 21 21.58 -0.77 -3.80
N ALA A 22 20.46 -0.34 -3.20
CA ALA A 22 20.47 0.66 -2.15
C ALA A 22 21.21 0.18 -0.89
N HIS A 23 21.93 1.11 -0.24
CA HIS A 23 22.43 0.90 1.10
C HIS A 23 21.27 1.04 2.10
N ARG A 24 20.97 -0.04 2.82
CA ARG A 24 19.79 -0.19 3.69
C ARG A 24 20.20 -0.22 5.15
N THR A 25 19.49 0.53 5.99
CA THR A 25 19.79 0.66 7.42
C THR A 25 18.66 0.17 8.33
N CYS A 26 17.51 -0.19 7.76
CA CYS A 26 16.36 -0.70 8.49
C CYS A 26 15.64 -1.80 7.69
N ALA A 27 14.85 -2.60 8.40
CA ALA A 27 13.99 -3.61 7.80
C ALA A 27 12.58 -3.06 7.55
N PHE A 28 12.02 -3.33 6.37
CA PHE A 28 10.66 -2.93 6.01
C PHE A 28 10.13 -3.78 4.85
N HIS A 29 8.80 -3.82 4.73
CA HIS A 29 8.10 -4.31 3.54
C HIS A 29 7.73 -3.15 2.64
N LEU A 30 7.82 -3.34 1.32
CA LEU A 30 7.49 -2.32 0.34
C LEU A 30 6.78 -2.92 -0.87
N GLY A 31 5.64 -2.34 -1.25
CA GLY A 31 4.99 -2.58 -2.53
C GLY A 31 5.47 -1.59 -3.58
N ILE A 32 5.77 -2.09 -4.78
CA ILE A 32 6.24 -1.28 -5.91
C ILE A 32 5.32 -1.58 -7.09
N GLY A 33 4.62 -0.56 -7.57
CA GLY A 33 3.74 -0.65 -8.72
C GLY A 33 4.26 0.18 -9.90
N GLY A 34 4.19 -0.36 -11.11
CA GLY A 34 4.51 0.33 -12.35
C GLY A 34 3.29 0.39 -13.26
N HIS A 35 2.81 1.60 -13.57
CA HIS A 35 1.63 1.78 -14.44
C HIS A 35 1.88 1.34 -15.89
N ALA A 36 3.03 1.71 -16.47
CA ALA A 36 3.32 1.46 -17.89
C ALA A 36 3.32 -0.03 -18.25
N ASP A 37 3.82 -0.87 -17.34
CA ASP A 37 3.98 -2.32 -17.56
C ASP A 37 2.90 -3.15 -16.83
N ASN A 38 1.98 -2.49 -16.12
CA ASN A 38 0.97 -3.09 -15.24
C ASN A 38 1.55 -4.15 -14.29
N GLN A 39 2.68 -3.83 -13.65
CA GLN A 39 3.38 -4.74 -12.75
C GLN A 39 3.29 -4.27 -11.31
N PHE A 40 3.13 -5.23 -10.40
CA PHE A 40 3.34 -5.03 -8.97
C PHE A 40 4.35 -6.03 -8.45
N ARG A 41 5.24 -5.59 -7.55
CA ARG A 41 6.13 -6.46 -6.80
C ARG A 41 6.13 -6.08 -5.33
N GLY A 42 6.10 -7.10 -4.48
CA GLY A 42 6.43 -6.94 -3.08
C GLY A 42 7.93 -7.05 -2.85
N ALA A 43 8.45 -6.31 -1.88
CA ALA A 43 9.84 -6.39 -1.46
C ALA A 43 9.93 -6.56 0.07
N MET A 44 10.64 -7.58 0.50
CA MET A 44 11.07 -7.76 1.89
C MET A 44 12.53 -7.32 1.98
N VAL A 45 12.76 -6.28 2.76
CA VAL A 45 14.02 -5.54 2.75
C VAL A 45 14.58 -5.49 4.16
N ASP A 46 15.86 -5.84 4.32
CA ASP A 46 16.63 -5.62 5.55
C ASP A 46 18.05 -5.10 5.23
N HIS A 47 18.94 -5.06 6.23
CA HIS A 47 20.30 -4.56 6.05
C HIS A 47 21.17 -5.41 5.09
N THR A 48 20.91 -6.71 4.97
CA THR A 48 21.70 -7.69 4.20
C THR A 48 20.95 -8.23 2.99
N GLN A 49 19.62 -8.21 2.99
CA GLN A 49 18.78 -8.87 2.00
C GLN A 49 17.73 -7.94 1.41
N CYS A 50 17.41 -8.20 0.14
CA CYS A 50 16.28 -7.63 -0.56
C CYS A 50 15.65 -8.74 -1.41
N ILE A 51 14.54 -9.28 -0.92
CA ILE A 51 13.79 -10.35 -1.56
C ILE A 51 12.62 -9.71 -2.28
N ILE A 52 12.57 -9.88 -3.60
CA ILE A 52 11.47 -9.39 -4.44
C ILE A 52 10.54 -10.57 -4.72
N VAL A 53 9.25 -10.37 -4.48
CA VAL A 53 8.19 -11.35 -4.68
C VAL A 53 7.06 -10.78 -5.54
N ASP A 54 6.31 -11.68 -6.15
CA ASP A 54 5.01 -11.47 -6.75
C ASP A 54 3.97 -12.39 -6.08
N ASP A 55 2.76 -12.36 -6.60
CA ASP A 55 1.64 -13.20 -6.19
C ASP A 55 1.95 -14.70 -6.28
N THR A 56 2.85 -15.13 -7.16
CA THR A 56 3.21 -16.54 -7.32
C THR A 56 4.41 -16.99 -6.48
N THR A 57 5.26 -16.05 -6.06
CA THR A 57 6.54 -16.33 -5.40
C THR A 57 6.58 -15.97 -3.92
N VAL A 58 5.57 -15.27 -3.40
CA VAL A 58 5.42 -15.05 -1.96
C VAL A 58 5.19 -16.38 -1.23
N THR A 59 5.87 -16.62 -0.11
CA THR A 59 5.74 -17.88 0.64
C THR A 59 4.31 -18.05 1.17
N PRO A 60 3.57 -19.10 0.77
CA PRO A 60 2.22 -19.32 1.26
C PRO A 60 2.25 -19.90 2.68
N TYR A 61 1.27 -19.48 3.49
CA TYR A 61 0.93 -20.12 4.77
C TYR A 61 -0.59 -20.16 4.91
N PRO A 62 -1.19 -21.07 5.70
CA PRO A 62 -2.65 -21.22 5.79
C PRO A 62 -3.39 -19.92 6.13
N GLU A 63 -2.73 -19.01 6.84
CA GLU A 63 -3.27 -17.72 7.27
C GLU A 63 -3.02 -16.60 6.25
N HIS A 64 -2.22 -16.90 5.23
CA HIS A 64 -1.91 -16.02 4.12
C HIS A 64 -1.86 -16.79 2.80
N PRO A 65 -3.05 -17.19 2.30
CA PRO A 65 -3.13 -17.86 1.02
C PRO A 65 -2.65 -16.92 -0.10
N ILE A 66 -2.18 -17.55 -1.15
CA ILE A 66 -1.86 -16.86 -2.40
C ILE A 66 -3.16 -16.57 -3.13
N PHE A 67 -3.27 -15.34 -3.62
CA PHE A 67 -4.35 -14.85 -4.45
C PHE A 67 -3.70 -14.31 -5.74
N ASP A 68 -4.17 -14.76 -6.91
CA ASP A 68 -3.70 -14.25 -8.20
C ASP A 68 -3.96 -12.74 -8.29
N GLY A 69 -2.93 -11.98 -8.69
CA GLY A 69 -2.94 -10.53 -8.75
C GLY A 69 -2.84 -9.80 -7.40
N ILE A 70 -2.66 -10.49 -6.25
CA ILE A 70 -2.57 -9.85 -4.93
C ILE A 70 -1.28 -10.26 -4.21
N VAL A 71 -0.54 -9.25 -3.78
CA VAL A 71 0.57 -9.39 -2.83
C VAL A 71 0.26 -8.56 -1.61
N TYR A 72 0.28 -9.19 -0.44
CA TYR A 72 0.10 -8.50 0.83
C TYR A 72 1.09 -9.02 1.87
N TRP A 73 1.16 -8.33 3.00
CA TRP A 73 1.76 -8.84 4.22
C TRP A 73 0.78 -8.56 5.35
N ASP A 74 0.55 -9.57 6.18
CA ASP A 74 -0.19 -9.37 7.40
C ASP A 74 0.66 -8.54 8.38
N LYS A 75 0.01 -7.62 9.10
CA LYS A 75 0.65 -6.83 10.15
C LYS A 75 1.00 -7.67 11.38
N TYR A 76 0.34 -8.81 11.58
CA TYR A 76 0.61 -9.71 12.70
C TYR A 76 1.78 -10.65 12.40
N SER A 77 2.58 -10.97 13.42
CA SER A 77 3.62 -12.00 13.33
C SER A 77 3.01 -13.35 12.96
N GLN A 78 3.63 -14.02 11.99
CA GLN A 78 3.13 -15.28 11.45
C GLN A 78 3.87 -16.48 12.06
N PRO A 79 3.17 -17.61 12.31
CA PRO A 79 1.73 -17.82 12.09
C PRO A 79 0.86 -17.06 13.11
N THR A 80 -0.26 -16.51 12.66
CA THR A 80 -1.24 -15.83 13.52
C THR A 80 -2.58 -16.56 13.50
N HIS A 81 -3.47 -16.27 14.45
CA HIS A 81 -4.88 -16.67 14.36
C HIS A 81 -5.80 -15.48 14.08
N SER A 82 -5.21 -14.35 13.68
CA SER A 82 -5.91 -13.17 13.21
C SER A 82 -6.09 -13.26 11.69
N TYR A 83 -7.17 -13.91 11.26
CA TYR A 83 -7.45 -14.16 9.83
C TYR A 83 -8.08 -12.99 9.09
N CYS A 84 -8.03 -11.78 9.66
CA CYS A 84 -8.81 -10.64 9.16
C CYS A 84 -8.52 -10.36 7.68
N PHE A 85 -7.26 -10.25 7.28
CA PHE A 85 -6.96 -10.01 5.87
C PHE A 85 -7.34 -11.17 4.96
N ARG A 86 -7.09 -12.42 5.36
CA ARG A 86 -7.49 -13.60 4.57
C ARG A 86 -8.98 -13.61 4.29
N ASP A 87 -9.79 -13.46 5.32
CA ASP A 87 -11.25 -13.57 5.21
C ASP A 87 -11.81 -12.43 4.37
N LEU A 88 -11.25 -11.22 4.53
CA LEU A 88 -11.58 -10.06 3.70
C LEU A 88 -11.17 -10.25 2.24
N PHE A 89 -9.95 -10.72 1.99
CA PHE A 89 -9.49 -10.99 0.63
C PHE A 89 -10.34 -12.05 -0.04
N THR A 90 -10.66 -13.13 0.68
CA THR A 90 -11.53 -14.21 0.20
C THR A 90 -12.94 -13.72 -0.14
N ALA A 91 -13.54 -12.89 0.72
CA ALA A 91 -14.91 -12.40 0.52
C ALA A 91 -15.06 -11.45 -0.68
N HIS A 92 -13.98 -10.74 -1.06
CA HIS A 92 -14.00 -9.71 -2.10
C HIS A 92 -13.08 -10.03 -3.28
N TYR A 93 -12.62 -11.28 -3.39
CA TYR A 93 -11.69 -11.68 -4.44
C TYR A 93 -12.31 -11.51 -5.83
N GLY A 94 -11.63 -10.73 -6.68
CA GLY A 94 -12.10 -10.36 -8.02
C GLY A 94 -13.01 -9.11 -8.07
N ASP A 95 -13.36 -8.53 -6.92
CA ASP A 95 -14.20 -7.33 -6.81
C ASP A 95 -13.51 -6.23 -5.98
N PHE A 96 -12.18 -6.14 -6.12
CA PHE A 96 -11.38 -5.13 -5.43
C PHE A 96 -11.50 -3.76 -6.10
N THR A 97 -12.06 -2.80 -5.37
CA THR A 97 -12.02 -1.39 -5.72
C THR A 97 -11.24 -0.60 -4.66
N ALA A 98 -10.64 0.52 -5.07
CA ALA A 98 -9.95 1.39 -4.13
C ALA A 98 -10.90 2.00 -3.09
N GLU A 99 -12.16 2.24 -3.48
CA GLU A 99 -13.24 2.68 -2.61
C GLU A 99 -13.55 1.64 -1.52
N LEU A 100 -13.64 0.35 -1.88
CA LEU A 100 -13.82 -0.75 -0.90
C LEU A 100 -12.64 -0.82 0.06
N LEU A 101 -11.42 -0.67 -0.44
CA LEU A 101 -10.23 -0.67 0.40
C LEU A 101 -10.21 0.50 1.39
N ALA A 102 -10.60 1.69 0.93
CA ALA A 102 -10.64 2.91 1.74
C ALA A 102 -11.74 2.87 2.81
N THR A 103 -12.94 2.44 2.43
CA THR A 103 -14.12 2.50 3.32
C THR A 103 -14.19 1.34 4.30
N ASN A 104 -13.69 0.16 3.92
CA ASN A 104 -13.89 -1.05 4.71
C ASN A 104 -12.56 -1.66 5.16
N PHE A 105 -11.62 -1.94 4.25
CA PHE A 105 -10.41 -2.71 4.60
C PHE A 105 -9.53 -1.99 5.63
N ALA A 106 -9.25 -0.70 5.44
CA ALA A 106 -8.42 0.05 6.38
C ALA A 106 -9.00 -0.03 7.81
N GLY A 107 -10.32 0.13 7.94
CA GLY A 107 -11.04 0.08 9.20
C GLY A 107 -11.03 -1.30 9.85
N TRP A 108 -11.34 -2.35 9.09
CA TRP A 108 -11.34 -3.72 9.59
C TRP A 108 -9.95 -4.20 9.98
N ALA A 109 -8.95 -3.89 9.15
CA ALA A 109 -7.56 -4.21 9.42
C ALA A 109 -6.92 -3.31 10.49
N THR A 110 -7.63 -2.28 10.98
CA THR A 110 -7.13 -1.31 11.95
C THR A 110 -5.71 -0.84 11.61
N THR A 111 -5.53 -0.36 10.37
CA THR A 111 -4.24 0.06 9.81
C THR A 111 -4.29 1.50 9.31
N GLY A 112 -3.30 2.30 9.65
CA GLY A 112 -3.29 3.74 9.36
C GLY A 112 -3.88 4.59 10.50
N ASP A 113 -3.30 4.46 11.70
CA ASP A 113 -3.74 5.20 12.89
C ASP A 113 -3.72 6.71 12.67
N LEU A 114 -2.57 7.24 12.23
CA LEU A 114 -2.34 8.67 12.03
C LEU A 114 -2.79 9.15 10.63
N HIS A 115 -2.49 8.35 9.62
CA HIS A 115 -2.74 8.66 8.22
C HIS A 115 -2.98 7.36 7.47
N ALA A 116 -4.01 7.34 6.63
CA ALA A 116 -4.32 6.22 5.76
C ALA A 116 -4.44 6.74 4.33
N ALA A 117 -3.80 6.03 3.40
CA ALA A 117 -3.77 6.37 1.98
C ALA A 117 -4.00 5.11 1.14
N ILE A 118 -4.91 5.20 0.17
CA ILE A 118 -5.17 4.16 -0.82
C ILE A 118 -4.99 4.79 -2.20
N PHE A 119 -4.31 4.09 -3.10
CA PHE A 119 -4.01 4.58 -4.44
C PHE A 119 -4.61 3.65 -5.50
N ASP A 120 -5.39 4.23 -6.40
CA ASP A 120 -5.87 3.57 -7.62
C ASP A 120 -5.06 4.10 -8.80
N TYR A 121 -4.04 3.34 -9.20
CA TYR A 121 -3.19 3.72 -10.32
C TYR A 121 -3.89 3.59 -11.68
N ALA A 122 -4.89 2.71 -11.81
CA ALA A 122 -5.59 2.48 -13.07
C ALA A 122 -6.54 3.66 -13.38
N HIS A 123 -7.24 4.15 -12.36
CA HIS A 123 -8.19 5.26 -12.50
C HIS A 123 -7.62 6.63 -12.09
N ARG A 124 -6.36 6.69 -11.67
CA ARG A 124 -5.68 7.92 -11.20
C ARG A 124 -6.44 8.59 -10.04
N LYS A 125 -6.86 7.79 -9.07
CA LYS A 125 -7.48 8.27 -7.84
C LYS A 125 -6.58 8.01 -6.64
N ALA A 126 -6.70 8.85 -5.62
CA ALA A 126 -6.15 8.55 -4.31
C ALA A 126 -7.14 8.91 -3.22
N PHE A 127 -7.20 8.10 -2.17
CA PHE A 127 -8.07 8.28 -1.03
C PHE A 127 -7.21 8.54 0.19
N PHE A 128 -7.46 9.65 0.89
CA PHE A 128 -6.70 10.03 2.07
C PHE A 128 -7.59 10.25 3.28
N SER A 129 -7.11 9.81 4.44
CA SER A 129 -7.70 10.15 5.73
C SER A 129 -6.60 10.49 6.72
N ASN A 130 -6.89 11.42 7.61
CA ASN A 130 -6.02 11.85 8.70
C ASN A 130 -6.70 11.62 10.03
N ALA A 131 -5.93 11.20 11.03
CA ALA A 131 -6.39 11.13 12.40
C ALA A 131 -6.93 12.47 12.88
N ARG A 132 -7.86 12.40 13.81
CA ARG A 132 -8.32 13.56 14.53
C ARG A 132 -7.22 14.08 15.43
N LYS A 133 -7.19 15.39 15.66
CA LYS A 133 -6.39 15.97 16.74
C LYS A 133 -6.82 15.38 18.09
N SER A 134 -5.87 15.19 19.01
CA SER A 134 -6.10 14.51 20.29
C SER A 134 -7.04 15.25 21.24
N TYR A 135 -7.15 16.58 21.13
CA TYR A 135 -8.02 17.41 21.98
C TYR A 135 -9.46 17.56 21.46
N GLU A 136 -9.72 17.17 20.21
CA GLU A 136 -11.08 17.14 19.69
C GLU A 136 -11.82 15.93 20.27
N THR A 137 -13.13 16.05 20.48
CA THR A 137 -13.95 14.96 21.07
C THR A 137 -14.98 14.38 20.09
N THR A 138 -15.25 15.07 18.98
CA THR A 138 -16.23 14.63 17.95
C THR A 138 -15.59 13.77 16.86
N GLY A 139 -16.25 12.69 16.45
CA GLY A 139 -15.80 11.78 15.38
C GLY A 139 -14.72 10.76 15.80
N SER A 140 -14.35 9.85 14.90
CA SER A 140 -13.33 8.82 15.17
C SER A 140 -11.93 9.41 15.36
N LEU A 141 -11.13 8.84 16.28
CA LEU A 141 -9.74 9.25 16.51
C LEU A 141 -8.83 8.83 15.34
N TYR A 142 -8.84 7.54 14.99
CA TYR A 142 -7.92 6.96 14.02
C TYR A 142 -8.35 7.22 12.57
N ALA A 143 -7.37 7.41 11.68
CA ALA A 143 -7.62 7.75 10.28
C ALA A 143 -8.44 6.67 9.56
N TYR A 144 -8.18 5.39 9.86
CA TYR A 144 -8.89 4.26 9.25
C TYR A 144 -10.40 4.16 9.55
N HIS A 145 -10.90 4.90 10.53
CA HIS A 145 -12.34 5.00 10.85
C HIS A 145 -12.92 6.38 10.54
N ARG A 146 -12.18 7.21 9.81
CA ARG A 146 -12.61 8.55 9.41
C ARG A 146 -12.97 8.54 7.94
N GLN A 147 -13.74 9.54 7.53
CA GLN A 147 -14.08 9.74 6.14
C GLN A 147 -12.82 9.98 5.31
N PHE A 148 -12.71 9.24 4.21
CA PHE A 148 -11.67 9.45 3.22
C PHE A 148 -12.07 10.57 2.26
N THR A 149 -11.11 11.44 1.95
CA THR A 149 -11.19 12.39 0.86
C THR A 149 -10.63 11.72 -0.39
N GLU A 150 -11.43 11.63 -1.44
CA GLU A 150 -10.99 11.22 -2.78
C GLU A 150 -10.33 12.41 -3.49
N LEU A 151 -9.19 12.16 -4.11
CA LEU A 151 -8.46 13.10 -4.96
C LEU A 151 -8.39 12.55 -6.38
N ASP A 152 -8.76 13.39 -7.35
CA ASP A 152 -8.47 13.17 -8.76
C ASP A 152 -6.99 13.52 -9.02
N MET A 153 -6.15 12.50 -9.09
CA MET A 153 -4.71 12.69 -9.27
C MET A 153 -4.37 13.20 -10.66
N GLN A 154 -5.20 12.93 -11.66
CA GLN A 154 -4.98 13.48 -13.00
C GLN A 154 -5.20 14.99 -13.00
N ALA A 155 -6.28 15.46 -12.35
CA ALA A 155 -6.53 16.89 -12.20
C ALA A 155 -5.38 17.57 -11.43
N LEU A 156 -4.96 17.01 -10.30
CA LEU A 156 -3.87 17.55 -9.48
C LEU A 156 -2.54 17.66 -10.24
N PHE A 157 -2.14 16.63 -10.98
CA PHE A 157 -0.88 16.67 -11.73
C PHE A 157 -0.93 17.56 -12.99
N ASN A 158 -2.12 17.97 -13.41
CA ASN A 158 -2.31 18.93 -14.49
C ASN A 158 -2.41 20.39 -13.99
N GLU A 159 -2.37 20.63 -12.67
CA GLU A 159 -2.34 21.98 -12.12
C GLU A 159 -1.09 22.73 -12.60
N ALA A 160 -1.27 23.99 -12.99
CA ALA A 160 -0.14 24.83 -13.37
C ALA A 160 0.78 25.02 -12.17
N ALA A 161 2.09 24.92 -12.39
CA ALA A 161 3.06 25.22 -11.35
C ALA A 161 2.81 26.64 -10.79
N PRO A 162 2.94 26.84 -9.47
CA PRO A 162 2.75 28.16 -8.88
C PRO A 162 3.62 29.19 -9.61
N SER A 163 3.02 30.28 -10.08
CA SER A 163 3.78 31.41 -10.60
C SER A 163 4.55 32.04 -9.45
N SER A 164 5.88 31.94 -9.50
CA SER A 164 6.81 32.56 -8.55
C SER A 164 6.73 34.08 -8.54
#